data_AF-A0A1V5FLP2-F1
#
_entry.id   AF-A0A1V5FLP2-F1
#
_cell.length_a   1.000
_cell.length_b   1.000
_cell.length_c   1.000
_cell.angle_alpha   90.00
_cell.angle_beta   90.00
_cell.angle_gamma   90.00
#
_symmetry.space_group_name_H-M   'P 1'
#
loop_
_entity.id
_entity.type
_entity.pdbx_description
1 polymer ?
#
loop_
_entity_poly.entity_id
_entity_poly.type
_entity_poly.pdbx_seq_one_letter_code
_entity_poly.pdbx_strand_id
1 'polypeptide(L)' 'MNKTDPMPCCESLRGKSMYYRPDERPGRLHESDVMNYYCLHTQGPVGPDGVEARPRLCQPGRACHVKS' A
#
# COMPACT_ATOMS: atom_id res chain seq x y z
N MET A 1 -9.60 -2.03 -20.15
CA MET A 1 -8.83 -1.55 -18.98
C MET A 1 -7.43 -2.11 -19.10
N ASN A 2 -6.41 -1.25 -19.28
CA ASN A 2 -5.03 -1.68 -19.13
C ASN A 2 -4.84 -2.10 -17.68
N LYS A 3 -4.59 -3.38 -17.44
CA LYS A 3 -4.19 -3.86 -16.13
C LYS A 3 -2.76 -3.35 -15.91
N THR A 4 -2.60 -2.37 -15.03
CA THR A 4 -1.28 -2.02 -14.51
C THR A 4 -0.79 -3.19 -13.66
N ASP A 5 0.49 -3.55 -13.74
CA ASP A 5 1.04 -4.60 -12.88
C ASP A 5 1.10 -4.13 -11.42
N PRO A 6 0.98 -5.04 -10.43
CA PRO A 6 1.12 -4.69 -9.03
C PRO A 6 2.56 -4.27 -8.72
N MET A 7 2.71 -3.13 -8.06
CA MET A 7 4.00 -2.54 -7.73
C MET A 7 4.48 -2.99 -6.34
N PRO A 8 5.81 -3.12 -6.13
CA PRO A 8 6.36 -3.35 -4.80
C PRO A 8 5.91 -2.24 -3.84
N CYS A 9 5.69 -2.56 -2.57
CA CYS A 9 5.37 -1.59 -1.53
C CYS A 9 5.71 -2.17 -0.14
N CYS A 10 5.44 -1.40 0.92
CA CYS A 10 5.57 -1.86 2.30
C CYS A 10 4.67 -3.09 2.57
N GLU A 11 5.19 -4.09 3.27
CA GLU A 11 4.43 -5.29 3.67
C GLU A 11 3.29 -4.98 4.65
N SER A 12 3.34 -3.84 5.35
CA SER A 12 2.28 -3.37 6.25
C SER A 12 1.20 -2.56 5.53
N LEU A 13 1.35 -2.27 4.23
CA LEU A 13 0.31 -1.61 3.45
C LEU A 13 -0.81 -2.61 3.13
N ARG A 14 -2.05 -2.17 3.25
CA ARG A 14 -3.23 -2.93 2.86
C ARG A 14 -4.07 -2.10 1.90
N GLY A 15 -4.72 -2.79 0.96
CA GLY A 15 -5.69 -2.22 0.04
C GLY A 15 -7.05 -2.89 0.25
N LYS A 16 -8.13 -2.12 0.11
CA LYS A 16 -9.50 -2.65 0.08
C LYS A 16 -10.11 -2.37 -1.29
N SER A 17 -10.20 -3.41 -2.09
CA SER A 17 -10.88 -3.42 -3.39
C SER A 17 -12.26 -4.08 -3.27
N MET A 18 -13.15 -3.77 -4.22
CA MET A 18 -14.43 -4.47 -4.37
C MET A 18 -14.28 -5.90 -4.92
N TYR A 19 -13.16 -6.18 -5.59
CA TYR A 19 -12.88 -7.46 -6.23
C TYR A 19 -11.51 -7.97 -5.83
N TYR A 20 -11.39 -9.28 -5.61
CA TYR A 20 -10.11 -9.90 -5.36
C TYR A 20 -9.25 -9.88 -6.62
N ARG A 21 -7.98 -9.49 -6.47
CA ARG A 21 -6.97 -9.53 -7.51
C ARG A 21 -5.96 -10.64 -7.18
N PRO A 22 -5.83 -11.68 -8.02
CA PRO A 22 -5.05 -12.87 -7.70
C PRO A 22 -3.53 -12.63 -7.68
N ASP A 23 -3.08 -11.51 -8.20
CA ASP A 23 -1.69 -11.08 -8.30
C ASP A 23 -1.27 -10.10 -7.18
N GLU A 24 -2.21 -9.67 -6.33
CA GLU A 24 -1.92 -8.87 -5.14
C GLU A 24 -1.52 -9.74 -3.94
N ARG A 25 -0.56 -9.24 -3.16
CA ARG A 25 -0.05 -9.87 -1.92
C ARG A 25 0.59 -8.82 -1.01
N PRO A 26 0.80 -9.09 0.29
CA PRO A 26 1.56 -8.18 1.14
C PRO A 26 2.88 -7.79 0.48
N GLY A 27 3.15 -6.48 0.43
CA GLY A 27 4.33 -5.92 -0.23
C GLY A 27 4.25 -5.81 -1.76
N ARG A 28 3.12 -6.16 -2.38
CA ARG A 28 2.91 -5.99 -3.83
C ARG A 28 1.44 -5.73 -4.15
N LEU A 29 1.08 -4.47 -4.40
CA LEU A 29 -0.30 -4.02 -4.61
C LEU A 29 -0.41 -3.15 -5.87
N HIS A 30 -1.59 -3.08 -6.48
CA HIS A 30 -1.81 -2.13 -7.58
C HIS A 30 -1.96 -0.71 -7.03
N GLU A 31 -1.48 0.27 -7.77
CA GLU A 31 -1.87 1.68 -7.60
C GLU A 31 -3.23 1.92 -8.26
N SER A 32 -4.08 2.73 -7.63
CA SER A 32 -5.42 3.05 -8.09
C SER A 32 -5.96 4.23 -7.30
N ASP A 33 -6.53 5.21 -7.98
CA ASP A 33 -7.09 6.41 -7.34
C ASP A 33 -8.45 6.18 -6.68
N VAL A 34 -9.10 5.06 -6.97
CA VAL A 34 -10.43 4.70 -6.43
C VAL A 34 -10.36 3.61 -5.37
N MET A 35 -9.17 3.07 -5.10
CA MET A 35 -8.96 2.07 -4.06
C MET A 35 -8.58 2.73 -2.74
N ASN A 36 -9.16 2.25 -1.64
CA ASN A 36 -8.76 2.69 -0.32
C ASN A 36 -7.53 1.90 0.13
N TYR A 37 -6.55 2.60 0.65
CA TYR A 37 -5.35 2.01 1.23
C TYR A 37 -5.21 2.45 2.68
N TYR A 38 -4.59 1.60 3.48
CA TYR A 38 -4.37 1.86 4.88
C TYR A 38 -3.09 1.18 5.38
N CYS A 39 -2.45 1.80 6.36
CA CYS A 39 -1.32 1.21 7.05
C CYS A 39 -1.82 0.32 8.19
N LEU A 40 -1.28 -0.89 8.31
CA LEU A 40 -1.65 -1.81 9.39
C LEU A 40 -1.31 -1.27 10.79
N HIS A 41 -0.25 -0.47 10.92
CA HIS A 41 0.21 0.05 12.22
C HIS A 41 -0.66 1.18 12.76
N THR A 42 -1.13 2.07 11.88
CA THR A 42 -2.00 3.20 12.26
C THR A 42 -3.48 2.89 12.06
N GLN A 43 -3.81 1.78 11.39
CA GLN A 43 -5.16 1.40 10.98
C GLN A 43 -5.88 2.51 10.19
N GLY A 44 -5.13 3.36 9.49
CA GLY A 44 -5.64 4.54 8.81
C GLY A 44 -4.96 4.84 7.48
N PRO A 45 -5.43 5.89 6.77
CA PRO A 45 -4.92 6.26 5.44
C PRO A 45 -3.56 6.97 5.49
N VAL A 46 -3.05 7.25 6.69
CA VAL A 46 -1.76 7.93 6.93
C VAL A 46 -0.87 6.99 7.73
N GLY A 47 0.39 6.87 7.31
CA GLY A 47 1.39 6.06 8.00
C GLY A 47 1.91 6.72 9.29
N PRO A 48 2.74 6.00 10.07
CA PRO A 48 3.31 6.53 11.32
C PRO A 48 4.19 7.78 11.15
N ASP A 49 4.68 8.02 9.93
CA ASP A 49 5.48 9.17 9.54
C ASP A 49 4.63 10.36 9.04
N GLY A 50 3.30 10.30 9.18
CA GLY A 50 2.40 11.38 8.80
C GLY A 50 2.15 11.50 7.28
N VAL A 51 2.65 10.57 6.48
CA VAL A 51 2.50 10.58 5.02
C VAL A 51 1.49 9.52 4.57
N GLU A 52 0.74 9.83 3.50
CA GLU A 52 -0.30 8.97 2.94
C GLU A 52 0.19 7.53 2.68
N ALA A 53 -0.66 6.56 3.01
CA ALA A 53 -0.41 5.14 2.85
C ALA A 53 -0.83 4.68 1.46
N ARG A 54 -0.01 4.92 0.42
CA ARG A 54 -0.27 4.44 -0.96
C ARG A 54 0.86 3.57 -1.48
N PRO A 55 0.62 2.65 -2.43
CA PRO A 55 1.66 1.81 -3.02
C PRO A 55 2.85 2.63 -3.53
N ARG A 56 2.61 3.68 -4.32
CA ARG A 56 3.66 4.57 -4.84
C ARG A 56 4.47 5.31 -3.76
N LEU A 57 3.90 5.52 -2.57
CA LEU A 57 4.53 6.27 -1.49
C LEU A 57 5.17 5.35 -0.46
N CYS A 58 4.55 4.23 -0.11
CA CYS A 58 5.02 3.26 0.87
C CYS A 58 6.14 2.38 0.27
N GLN A 59 7.28 3.00 0.00
CA GLN A 59 8.48 2.39 -0.56
C GLN A 59 9.61 2.31 0.46
N PRO A 60 10.63 1.45 0.24
CA PRO A 60 11.88 1.51 0.99
C PRO A 60 12.47 2.93 0.97
N GLY A 61 12.97 3.40 2.12
CA GLY A 61 13.50 4.76 2.28
C GLY A 61 12.57 5.72 3.03
N ARG A 62 11.32 5.33 3.31
CA ARG A 62 10.49 6.07 4.29
C ARG A 62 10.93 5.82 5.72
N ALA A 63 10.77 6.83 6.57
CA ALA A 63 11.18 6.77 7.97
C ALA A 63 10.46 5.65 8.76
N CYS A 64 9.20 5.36 8.43
CA CYS A 64 8.45 4.27 9.06
C CYS A 64 8.81 2.86 8.54
N HIS A 65 9.73 2.75 7.57
CA HIS A 65 10.19 1.49 6.99
C HIS A 65 11.41 0.91 7.72
N VAL A 66 11.94 1.64 8.70
CA VAL A 66 12.96 1.15 9.62
C VAL A 66 12.26 0.15 10.54
N LYS A 67 12.64 -1.13 10.43
CA LYS A 67 12.07 -2.22 11.24
C LYS A 67 12.07 -1.80 12.71
N SER A 68 10.92 -1.91 13.37
CA SER A 68 10.89 -2.10 14.82
C SER A 68 11.32 -3.52 15.17
#